data_AF-A0A2D9J3Z8-F1
#
_entry.id   AF-A0A2D9J3Z8-F1
#
_cell.length_a   1.000
_cell.length_b   1.000
_cell.length_c   1.000
_cell.angle_alpha   90.00
_cell.angle_beta   90.00
_cell.angle_gamma   90.00
#
_symmetry.space_group_name_H-M   'P 1'
#
loop_
_entity.id
_entity.type
_entity.pdbx_description
1 polymer ?
#
loop_
_entity_poly.entity_id
_entity_poly.type
_entity_poly.pdbx_seq_one_letter_code
_entity_poly.pdbx_strand_id
1 'polypeptide(L)'
;MNEPPNMNKKHFVIALIMVLAAISRLIPHPPNFAPVTAIALFSGFYVTNKLLVYVLPMGIMMLSDLFLGFSSISYFVYGAFVLVSFIGNLSKNPKIFKIVPCILLSSISFFIITNFGVWILGGYPKTWTGLATCYTMAIPFFKNSLMGDFFYTGVMILCYLLSRKTFLRTA
;
A
#
# COMPACT_ATOMS: atom_id res chain seq x y z
N MET A 1 -12.52 30.48 15.38
CA MET A 1 -13.02 29.85 14.14
C MET A 1 -11.82 29.22 13.45
N ASN A 2 -11.84 27.91 13.17
CA ASN A 2 -10.71 27.23 12.53
C ASN A 2 -10.81 27.43 11.02
N GLU A 3 -9.85 28.12 10.41
CA GLU A 3 -9.80 28.23 8.95
C GLU A 3 -9.60 26.84 8.31
N PRO A 4 -10.26 26.58 7.18
CA PRO A 4 -10.07 25.33 6.45
C PRO A 4 -8.63 25.24 5.93
N PRO A 5 -7.99 24.07 5.99
CA PRO A 5 -6.59 23.91 5.58
C PRO A 5 -6.40 24.29 4.11
N ASN A 6 -5.35 25.06 3.82
CA ASN A 6 -4.98 25.44 2.46
C ASN A 6 -4.78 24.19 1.58
N MET A 7 -5.61 24.07 0.53
CA MET A 7 -5.69 22.88 -0.31
C MET A 7 -4.38 22.55 -1.04
N ASN A 8 -3.60 23.57 -1.44
CA ASN A 8 -2.31 23.39 -2.09
C ASN A 8 -1.28 22.80 -1.12
N LYS A 9 -1.25 23.31 0.12
CA LYS A 9 -0.37 22.79 1.17
C LYS A 9 -0.72 21.34 1.54
N LYS A 10 -2.01 21.00 1.60
CA LYS A 10 -2.47 19.64 1.88
C LYS A 10 -2.00 18.65 0.81
N HIS A 11 -2.21 18.97 -0.47
CA HIS A 11 -1.77 18.11 -1.56
C HIS A 11 -0.26 17.93 -1.58
N PHE A 12 0.50 18.99 -1.31
CA PHE A 12 1.95 18.93 -1.17
C PHE A 12 2.40 17.97 -0.06
N VAL A 13 1.81 18.07 1.14
CA VAL A 13 2.14 17.16 2.27
C VAL A 13 1.83 15.70 1.92
N ILE A 14 0.68 15.42 1.32
CA ILE A 14 0.30 14.06 0.90
C ILE A 14 1.31 13.51 -0.11
N ALA A 15 1.65 14.30 -1.14
CA ALA A 15 2.61 13.90 -2.16
C ALA A 15 3.99 13.65 -1.55
N LEU A 16 4.47 14.52 -0.66
CA LEU A 16 5.75 14.38 0.01
C LEU A 16 5.84 13.07 0.82
N ILE A 17 4.81 12.76 1.61
CA ILE A 17 4.76 11.51 2.40
C ILE A 17 4.79 10.29 1.47
N MET A 18 4.05 10.31 0.36
CA MET A 18 4.03 9.21 -0.60
C MET A 18 5.37 9.04 -1.31
N VAL A 19 6.05 10.13 -1.69
CA VAL A 19 7.37 10.09 -2.33
C VAL A 19 8.43 9.55 -1.36
N LEU A 20 8.45 10.01 -0.11
CA LEU A 20 9.39 9.50 0.90
C LEU A 20 9.17 8.00 1.16
N ALA A 21 7.91 7.56 1.24
CA ALA A 21 7.59 6.15 1.34
C ALA A 21 8.08 5.39 0.09
N ALA A 22 7.86 5.90 -1.12
CA ALA A 22 8.34 5.28 -2.35
C ALA A 22 9.87 5.10 -2.37
N ILE A 23 10.62 6.10 -1.90
CA ILE A 23 12.09 6.04 -1.80
C ILE A 23 12.53 4.93 -0.84
N SER A 24 11.81 4.72 0.28
CA SER A 24 12.16 3.64 1.21
C SER A 24 12.04 2.23 0.62
N ARG A 25 11.33 2.06 -0.51
CA ARG A 25 11.29 0.80 -1.27
C ARG A 25 12.64 0.47 -1.94
N LEU A 26 13.47 1.48 -2.21
CA LEU A 26 14.77 1.29 -2.85
C LEU A 26 15.87 0.94 -1.84
N ILE A 27 15.60 1.10 -0.55
CA ILE A 27 16.52 0.77 0.53
C ILE A 27 16.43 -0.74 0.81
N PRO A 28 17.54 -1.44 1.08
CA PRO A 28 17.50 -2.84 1.46
C PRO A 28 16.56 -3.08 2.64
N HIS A 29 15.56 -3.92 2.43
CA HIS A 29 14.55 -4.27 3.42
C HIS A 29 14.25 -5.77 3.36
N PRO A 30 13.69 -6.36 4.42
CA PRO A 30 13.26 -7.76 4.39
C PRO A 30 12.28 -8.04 3.23
N PRO A 31 12.22 -9.28 2.73
CA PRO A 31 11.25 -9.66 1.70
C PRO A 31 9.83 -9.31 2.12
N ASN A 32 9.10 -8.66 1.23
CA ASN A 32 7.73 -8.16 1.41
C ASN A 32 7.51 -7.12 2.54
N PHE A 33 8.54 -6.71 3.27
CA PHE A 33 8.45 -5.57 4.18
C PHE A 33 8.62 -4.27 3.38
N ALA A 34 7.57 -3.86 2.67
CA ALA A 34 7.64 -2.75 1.73
C ALA A 34 6.46 -1.76 1.92
N PRO A 35 6.64 -0.48 1.57
CA PRO A 35 5.65 0.57 1.84
C PRO A 35 4.46 0.59 0.86
N VAL A 36 4.40 -0.31 -0.11
CA VAL A 36 3.49 -0.17 -1.26
C VAL A 36 2.01 -0.29 -0.87
N THR A 37 1.66 -1.23 0.02
CA THR A 37 0.29 -1.35 0.56
C THR A 37 -0.11 -0.11 1.33
N ALA A 38 0.82 0.43 2.13
CA ALA A 38 0.59 1.65 2.90
C ALA A 38 0.37 2.86 1.98
N ILE A 39 1.14 2.99 0.90
CA ILE A 39 0.95 4.02 -0.14
C ILE A 39 -0.43 3.90 -0.78
N ALA A 40 -0.87 2.69 -1.13
CA ALA A 40 -2.16 2.43 -1.75
C ALA A 40 -3.35 2.69 -0.81
N LEU A 41 -3.23 2.33 0.47
CA LEU A 41 -4.24 2.66 1.49
C LEU A 41 -4.28 4.18 1.77
N PHE A 42 -3.11 4.80 1.94
CA PHE A 42 -2.97 6.21 2.24
C PHE A 42 -3.52 7.09 1.12
N SER A 43 -3.29 6.72 -0.15
CA SER A 43 -3.92 7.41 -1.29
C SER A 43 -5.45 7.33 -1.18
N GLY A 44 -6.01 6.15 -0.90
CA GLY A 44 -7.46 5.97 -0.72
C GLY A 44 -8.05 6.75 0.45
N PHE A 45 -7.31 6.91 1.54
CA PHE A 45 -7.77 7.64 2.72
C PHE A 45 -7.84 9.15 2.51
N TYR A 46 -6.86 9.74 1.82
CA TYR A 46 -6.65 11.19 1.86
C TYR A 46 -6.68 11.92 0.50
N VAL A 47 -6.56 11.21 -0.62
CA VAL A 47 -6.64 11.80 -1.97
C VAL A 47 -8.11 11.96 -2.37
N THR A 48 -8.47 13.18 -2.81
CA THR A 48 -9.86 13.51 -3.15
C THR A 48 -10.28 12.97 -4.51
N ASN A 49 -9.39 13.08 -5.51
CA ASN A 49 -9.66 12.67 -6.88
C ASN A 49 -9.61 11.14 -6.99
N LYS A 50 -10.74 10.53 -7.38
CA LYS A 50 -10.90 9.07 -7.48
C LYS A 50 -9.90 8.43 -8.44
N LEU A 51 -9.56 9.10 -9.55
CA LEU A 51 -8.57 8.58 -10.51
C LEU A 51 -7.18 8.52 -9.86
N LEU A 52 -6.79 9.59 -9.16
CA LEU A 52 -5.47 9.69 -8.53
C LEU A 52 -5.27 8.69 -7.39
N VAL A 53 -6.34 8.25 -6.73
CA VAL A 53 -6.26 7.18 -5.71
C VAL A 53 -5.61 5.91 -6.27
N TYR A 54 -5.92 5.56 -7.51
CA TYR A 54 -5.37 4.37 -8.18
C TYR A 54 -4.10 4.67 -8.97
N VAL A 55 -4.05 5.82 -9.66
CA VAL A 55 -2.91 6.18 -10.51
C VAL A 55 -1.64 6.42 -9.69
N LEU A 56 -1.74 7.04 -8.50
CA LEU A 56 -0.53 7.37 -7.73
C LEU A 56 0.22 6.12 -7.23
N PRO A 57 -0.42 5.13 -6.58
CA PRO A 57 0.28 3.90 -6.19
C PRO A 57 0.80 3.12 -7.39
N MET A 58 0.02 3.02 -8.48
CA MET A 58 0.42 2.37 -9.73
C MET A 58 1.65 3.03 -10.36
N GLY A 59 1.66 4.36 -10.42
CA GLY A 59 2.79 5.13 -10.95
C GLY A 59 4.05 4.92 -10.12
N ILE A 60 3.94 4.96 -8.78
CA ILE A 60 5.06 4.68 -7.88
C ILE A 60 5.62 3.28 -8.13
N MET A 61 4.74 2.28 -8.23
CA MET A 61 5.16 0.91 -8.53
C MET A 61 5.88 0.80 -9.85
N MET A 62 5.27 1.32 -10.92
CA MET A 62 5.84 1.27 -12.27
C MET A 62 7.21 1.93 -12.32
N LEU A 63 7.35 3.10 -11.69
CA LEU A 63 8.62 3.82 -11.63
C LEU A 63 9.68 3.04 -10.84
N SER A 64 9.33 2.44 -9.70
CA SER A 64 10.29 1.67 -8.90
C SER A 64 10.63 0.32 -9.53
N ASP A 65 9.70 -0.31 -10.24
CA ASP A 65 9.93 -1.55 -10.99
C ASP A 65 10.82 -1.33 -12.22
N LEU A 66 10.91 -0.11 -12.76
CA LEU A 66 11.94 0.22 -13.78
C LEU A 66 13.37 0.05 -13.24
N PHE A 67 13.57 0.25 -11.94
CA PHE A 67 14.88 0.05 -11.29
C PHE A 67 15.05 -1.37 -10.73
N LEU A 68 13.98 -1.97 -10.21
CA LEU A 68 14.01 -3.29 -9.57
C LEU A 68 13.83 -4.46 -10.55
N GLY A 69 13.29 -4.19 -11.75
CA GLY A 69 12.97 -5.18 -12.77
C GLY A 69 11.50 -5.63 -12.73
N PHE A 70 10.92 -5.81 -13.93
CA PHE A 70 9.61 -6.42 -14.09
C PHE A 70 9.70 -7.95 -14.13
N SER A 71 8.66 -8.61 -13.64
CA SER A 71 8.54 -10.07 -13.69
C SER A 71 7.11 -10.47 -14.05
N SER A 72 6.89 -11.72 -14.46
CA SER A 72 5.54 -12.19 -14.81
C SER A 72 4.54 -12.06 -13.67
N ILE A 73 5.01 -12.08 -12.41
CA ILE A 73 4.14 -11.90 -11.24
C ILE A 73 3.67 -10.44 -11.07
N SER A 74 4.35 -9.47 -11.69
CA SER A 74 4.00 -8.04 -11.60
C SER A 74 2.52 -7.79 -11.94
N TYR A 75 1.93 -8.49 -12.91
CA TYR A 75 0.50 -8.33 -13.24
C TYR A 75 -0.43 -8.60 -12.03
N PHE A 76 -0.16 -9.64 -11.26
CA PHE A 76 -0.95 -9.98 -10.06
C PHE A 76 -0.69 -9.00 -8.93
N VAL A 77 0.56 -8.55 -8.78
CA VAL A 77 0.93 -7.53 -7.79
C VAL A 77 0.18 -6.22 -8.06
N TYR A 78 0.13 -5.77 -9.31
CA TYR A 78 -0.59 -4.55 -9.68
C TYR A 78 -2.09 -4.74 -9.44
N GLY A 79 -2.68 -5.85 -9.91
CA GLY A 79 -4.09 -6.16 -9.65
C GLY A 79 -4.44 -6.14 -8.16
N ALA A 80 -3.58 -6.70 -7.31
CA ALA A 80 -3.74 -6.65 -5.87
C ALA A 80 -3.74 -5.21 -5.33
N PHE A 81 -2.84 -4.35 -5.80
CA PHE A 81 -2.79 -2.96 -5.35
C PHE A 81 -3.96 -2.11 -5.84
N VAL A 82 -4.57 -2.41 -7.00
CA VAL A 82 -5.85 -1.80 -7.38
C VAL A 82 -6.90 -2.09 -6.31
N LEU A 83 -6.98 -3.34 -5.83
CA LEU A 83 -7.92 -3.74 -4.79
C LEU A 83 -7.59 -3.08 -3.44
N VAL A 84 -6.31 -2.98 -3.08
CA VAL A 84 -5.88 -2.25 -1.86
C VAL A 84 -6.29 -0.78 -1.92
N SER A 85 -6.06 -0.10 -3.05
CA SER A 85 -6.51 1.27 -3.26
C SER A 85 -8.03 1.40 -3.19
N PHE A 86 -8.77 0.40 -3.69
CA PHE A 86 -10.21 0.35 -3.55
C PHE A 86 -10.66 0.22 -2.08
N ILE A 87 -10.04 -0.66 -1.30
CA ILE A 87 -10.28 -0.82 0.15
C ILE A 87 -10.03 0.52 0.87
N GLY A 88 -8.93 1.20 0.55
CA GLY A 88 -8.62 2.51 1.10
C GLY A 88 -9.68 3.55 0.74
N ASN A 89 -10.11 3.59 -0.53
CA ASN A 89 -11.10 4.52 -1.03
C ASN A 89 -12.51 4.33 -0.43
N LEU A 90 -12.87 3.10 -0.04
CA LEU A 90 -14.13 2.84 0.69
C LEU A 90 -14.11 3.47 2.10
N SER A 91 -12.93 3.61 2.68
CA SER A 91 -12.73 4.08 4.05
C SER A 91 -12.24 5.53 4.13
N LYS A 92 -12.57 6.38 3.14
CA LYS A 92 -12.16 7.80 3.06
C LYS A 92 -12.17 8.51 4.42
N ASN A 93 -11.05 9.15 4.74
CA ASN A 93 -10.79 9.80 6.04
C ASN A 93 -11.16 8.90 7.23
N PRO A 94 -10.55 7.71 7.37
CA PRO A 94 -10.97 6.75 8.37
C PRO A 94 -10.68 7.29 9.77
N LYS A 95 -11.55 6.95 10.72
CA LYS A 95 -11.22 7.04 12.15
C LYS A 95 -10.15 6.00 12.48
N ILE A 96 -9.34 6.23 13.51
CA ILE A 96 -8.21 5.37 13.89
C ILE A 96 -8.57 3.88 14.01
N PHE A 97 -9.76 3.57 14.56
CA PHE A 97 -10.23 2.19 14.73
C PHE A 97 -10.63 1.50 13.41
N LYS A 98 -10.90 2.25 12.34
CA LYS A 98 -11.20 1.69 11.01
C LYS A 98 -9.95 1.37 10.19
N ILE A 99 -8.77 1.81 10.65
CA ILE A 99 -7.51 1.64 9.90
C ILE A 99 -7.00 0.20 10.01
N VAL A 100 -7.03 -0.38 11.21
CA VAL A 100 -6.62 -1.77 11.48
C VAL A 100 -7.33 -2.77 10.56
N PRO A 101 -8.68 -2.79 10.44
CA PRO A 101 -9.34 -3.70 9.51
C PRO A 101 -9.00 -3.43 8.04
N CYS A 102 -8.74 -2.19 7.64
CA CYS A 102 -8.29 -1.88 6.27
C CYS A 102 -6.91 -2.49 5.97
N ILE A 103 -5.97 -2.40 6.92
CA ILE A 103 -4.64 -3.01 6.82
C ILE A 103 -4.79 -4.52 6.68
N LEU A 104 -5.50 -5.17 7.61
CA LEU A 104 -5.71 -6.62 7.59
C LEU A 104 -6.33 -7.09 6.27
N LEU A 105 -7.41 -6.43 5.84
CA LEU A 105 -8.08 -6.79 4.59
C LEU A 105 -7.14 -6.63 3.39
N SER A 106 -6.36 -5.54 3.36
CA SER A 106 -5.40 -5.28 2.28
C SER A 106 -4.28 -6.33 2.23
N SER A 107 -3.65 -6.63 3.37
CA SER A 107 -2.59 -7.63 3.44
C SER A 107 -3.12 -9.03 3.06
N ILE A 108 -4.30 -9.41 3.55
CA ILE A 108 -4.92 -10.71 3.23
C ILE A 108 -5.26 -10.78 1.74
N SER A 109 -5.89 -9.74 1.17
CA SER A 109 -6.19 -9.69 -0.26
C SER A 109 -4.93 -9.76 -1.12
N PHE A 110 -3.89 -9.01 -0.75
CA PHE A 110 -2.60 -9.04 -1.43
C PHE A 110 -1.96 -10.43 -1.39
N PHE A 111 -1.94 -11.06 -0.22
CA PHE A 111 -1.43 -12.41 -0.02
C PHE A 111 -2.14 -13.44 -0.90
N ILE A 112 -3.48 -13.40 -0.93
CA ILE A 112 -4.27 -14.33 -1.76
C ILE A 112 -3.98 -14.11 -3.25
N ILE A 113 -4.08 -12.87 -3.73
CA ILE A 113 -3.97 -12.60 -5.17
C ILE A 113 -2.57 -12.92 -5.69
N THR A 114 -1.52 -12.50 -4.97
CA THR A 114 -0.15 -12.69 -5.42
C THR A 114 0.30 -14.15 -5.36
N ASN A 115 -0.05 -14.89 -4.32
CA ASN A 115 0.34 -16.31 -4.24
C ASN A 115 -0.48 -17.19 -5.19
N PHE A 116 -1.74 -16.83 -5.44
CA PHE A 116 -2.49 -17.44 -6.53
C PHE A 116 -1.82 -17.17 -7.89
N GLY A 117 -1.30 -15.96 -8.10
CA GLY A 117 -0.49 -15.62 -9.27
C GLY A 117 0.76 -16.48 -9.40
N VAL A 118 1.53 -16.68 -8.33
CA VAL A 118 2.72 -17.55 -8.32
C VAL A 118 2.35 -18.97 -8.70
N TRP A 119 1.25 -19.50 -8.14
CA TRP A 119 0.75 -20.82 -8.51
C TRP A 119 0.34 -20.88 -9.98
N ILE A 120 -0.42 -19.90 -10.49
CA ILE A 120 -0.85 -19.83 -11.90
C ILE A 120 0.33 -19.71 -12.87
N LEU A 121 1.38 -18.98 -12.51
CA LEU A 121 2.54 -18.77 -13.37
C LEU A 121 3.53 -19.95 -13.36
N GLY A 122 3.21 -21.02 -12.63
CA GLY A 122 3.96 -22.28 -12.68
C GLY A 122 5.00 -22.44 -11.57
N GLY A 123 4.94 -21.63 -10.50
CA GLY A 123 5.84 -21.78 -9.36
C GLY A 123 5.68 -23.09 -8.58
N TYR A 124 4.53 -23.77 -8.73
CA TYR A 124 4.20 -25.03 -8.06
C TYR A 124 3.32 -25.91 -8.97
N PRO A 125 3.24 -27.24 -8.72
CA PRO A 125 2.36 -28.14 -9.47
C PRO A 125 0.89 -27.70 -9.49
N LYS A 126 0.22 -27.92 -10.62
CA LYS A 126 -1.21 -27.57 -10.85
C LYS A 126 -2.17 -28.55 -10.20
N THR A 127 -1.95 -28.81 -8.92
CA THR A 127 -2.76 -29.70 -8.09
C THR A 127 -3.18 -28.97 -6.83
N TRP A 128 -4.21 -29.48 -6.14
CA TRP A 128 -4.63 -28.95 -4.85
C TRP A 128 -3.52 -28.98 -3.80
N THR A 129 -2.68 -30.02 -3.83
CA THR A 129 -1.51 -30.13 -2.97
C THR A 129 -0.47 -29.06 -3.28
N GLY A 130 -0.18 -28.82 -4.57
CA GLY A 130 0.75 -27.76 -5.00
C GLY A 130 0.24 -26.36 -4.62
N LEU A 131 -1.07 -26.12 -4.72
CA LEU A 131 -1.70 -24.89 -4.24
C LEU A 131 -1.52 -24.71 -2.73
N ALA A 132 -1.81 -25.75 -1.94
CA ALA A 132 -1.64 -25.70 -0.49
C ALA A 132 -0.17 -25.41 -0.11
N THR A 133 0.78 -26.11 -0.74
CA THR A 133 2.21 -25.88 -0.53
C THR A 133 2.63 -24.45 -0.88
N CYS A 134 2.15 -23.91 -2.01
CA CYS A 134 2.42 -22.52 -2.41
C CYS A 134 2.04 -21.52 -1.31
N TYR A 135 0.84 -21.68 -0.74
CA TYR A 135 0.35 -20.81 0.32
C TYR A 135 1.06 -21.04 1.66
N THR A 136 1.36 -22.28 2.03
CA THR A 136 2.11 -22.59 3.26
C THR A 136 3.51 -21.97 3.24
N MET A 137 4.22 -22.09 2.12
CA MET A 137 5.55 -21.49 1.95
C MET A 137 5.52 -19.97 1.92
N ALA A 138 4.37 -19.37 1.63
CA ALA A 138 4.20 -17.92 1.61
C ALA A 138 3.93 -17.30 3.00
N ILE A 139 3.62 -18.10 4.03
CA ILE A 139 3.26 -17.60 5.38
C ILE A 139 4.36 -16.72 6.01
N PRO A 140 5.68 -17.05 5.94
CA PRO A 140 6.72 -16.19 6.47
C PRO A 140 6.76 -14.81 5.78
N PHE A 141 6.52 -14.77 4.47
CA PHE A 141 6.44 -13.54 3.70
C PHE A 141 5.20 -12.72 4.07
N PHE A 142 4.08 -13.38 4.33
CA PHE A 142 2.86 -12.72 4.81
C PHE A 142 3.07 -12.05 6.17
N LYS A 143 3.80 -12.69 7.07
CA LYS A 143 4.18 -12.09 8.36
C LYS A 143 4.95 -10.78 8.16
N ASN A 144 5.94 -10.78 7.26
CA ASN A 144 6.71 -9.58 6.93
C ASN A 144 5.84 -8.50 6.27
N SER A 145 4.98 -8.88 5.31
CA SER A 145 4.00 -7.97 4.70
C SER A 145 3.15 -7.29 5.76
N LEU A 146 2.54 -8.07 6.65
CA LEU A 146 1.63 -7.55 7.65
C LEU A 146 2.34 -6.58 8.61
N MET A 147 3.54 -6.93 9.07
CA MET A 147 4.35 -6.05 9.93
C MET A 147 4.73 -4.76 9.20
N GLY A 148 5.13 -4.85 7.94
CA GLY A 148 5.44 -3.69 7.10
C GLY A 148 4.23 -2.79 6.88
N ASP A 149 3.08 -3.39 6.58
CA ASP A 149 1.84 -2.66 6.32
C ASP A 149 1.39 -1.88 7.57
N PHE A 150 1.47 -2.48 8.76
CA PHE A 150 1.22 -1.77 10.02
C PHE A 150 2.22 -0.65 10.26
N PHE A 151 3.52 -0.93 10.09
CA PHE A 151 4.58 0.04 10.33
C PHE A 151 4.45 1.25 9.40
N TYR A 152 4.47 1.04 8.08
CA TYR A 152 4.43 2.12 7.11
C TYR A 152 3.09 2.87 7.14
N THR A 153 1.96 2.18 7.26
CA THR A 153 0.66 2.86 7.36
C THR A 153 0.59 3.72 8.62
N GLY A 154 1.06 3.20 9.76
CA GLY A 154 1.12 3.94 11.02
C GLY A 154 1.98 5.19 10.91
N VAL A 155 3.20 5.06 10.37
CA VAL A 155 4.14 6.18 10.17
C VAL A 155 3.54 7.24 9.24
N MET A 156 3.03 6.85 8.07
CA MET A 156 2.45 7.80 7.10
C MET A 156 1.27 8.58 7.70
N ILE A 157 0.38 7.89 8.43
CA ILE A 157 -0.78 8.52 9.07
C ILE A 157 -0.33 9.44 10.20
N LEU A 158 0.63 9.03 11.02
CA LEU A 158 1.19 9.88 12.07
C LEU A 158 1.81 11.16 11.50
N CYS A 159 2.65 11.04 10.47
CA CYS A 159 3.25 12.18 9.76
C CYS A 159 2.18 13.14 9.22
N TYR A 160 1.11 12.60 8.64
CA TYR A 160 0.00 13.40 8.13
C TYR A 160 -0.77 14.12 9.25
N LEU A 161 -1.07 13.43 10.36
CA LEU A 161 -1.79 14.02 11.49
C LEU A 161 -0.98 15.12 12.18
N LEU A 162 0.33 14.91 12.35
CA LEU A 162 1.24 15.92 12.90
C LEU A 162 1.31 17.16 11.99
N SER A 163 1.55 16.95 10.69
CA SER A 163 1.59 18.04 9.69
C SER A 163 0.27 18.80 9.62
N ARG A 164 -0.86 18.11 9.81
CA ARG A 164 -2.18 18.73 9.87
C ARG A 164 -2.37 19.61 11.11
N LYS A 165 -1.81 19.21 12.24
CA LYS A 165 -1.91 19.95 13.51
C LYS A 165 -1.04 21.21 13.53
N THR A 166 0.16 21.16 12.95
CA THR A 166 1.15 22.25 13.01
C THR A 166 1.26 23.10 11.74
N PHE A 167 1.20 22.51 10.54
CA PHE A 167 1.51 23.23 9.30
C PHE A 167 0.26 23.59 8.49
N LEU A 168 -0.74 22.70 8.45
CA LEU A 168 -1.98 22.93 7.69
C LEU A 168 -3.06 23.70 8.47
N ARG A 169 -2.91 23.89 9.78
CA ARG A 169 -3.84 24.63 10.65
C ARG A 169 -3.37 26.03 11.03
N THR A 170 -2.09 26.33 10.85
CA THR A 170 -1.45 27.57 11.32
C THR A 170 -1.24 28.56 10.17
N ALA A 171 -2.03 28.44 9.10
CA ALA A 171 -1.93 29.28 7.91
C ALA A 171 -3.30 29.54 7.31
#